data_AF-A0A161RUL2-F1
#
_entry.id   AF-A0A161RUL2-F1
#
_cell.length_a   1.000
_cell.length_b   1.000
_cell.length_c   1.000
_cell.angle_alpha   90.00
_cell.angle_beta   90.00
_cell.angle_gamma   90.00
#
_symmetry.space_group_name_H-M   'P 1'
#
loop_
_entity.id
_entity.type
_entity.pdbx_description
1 polymer ?
#
loop_
_entity_poly.entity_id
_entity_poly.type
_entity_poly.pdbx_seq_one_letter_code
_entity_poly.pdbx_strand_id
1 'polypeptide(L)'
;MNDNEKLLKGFKKIIDQRNLSSMNLFLYTFFTSHCSFIAHYNVYGFKAHYSGHNFLEFLQHFTNPPYYLFFNNDQEDLIRDMIDYAKEKESAILFEFENQGLNSKLKMLQQLASELGYDIKPNKNRAIPLFIDSNGQFALL
;
A
#
# COMPACT_ATOMS: atom_id res chain seq x y z
N MET A 1 -1.02 -23.60 -17.27
CA MET A 1 -1.28 -22.77 -16.09
C MET A 1 -2.78 -22.70 -15.90
N ASN A 2 -3.28 -23.28 -14.81
CA ASN A 2 -4.71 -23.26 -14.50
C ASN A 2 -5.15 -21.83 -14.10
N ASP A 3 -6.45 -21.62 -13.94
CA ASP A 3 -6.99 -20.27 -13.70
C ASP A 3 -6.61 -19.73 -12.31
N ASN A 4 -6.50 -20.58 -11.29
CA ASN A 4 -6.04 -20.20 -9.95
C ASN A 4 -4.58 -19.73 -9.95
N GLU A 5 -3.71 -20.41 -10.68
CA GLU A 5 -2.31 -20.02 -10.86
C GLU A 5 -2.19 -18.65 -11.58
N LYS A 6 -3.06 -18.38 -12.57
CA LYS A 6 -3.13 -17.07 -13.23
C LYS A 6 -3.56 -15.97 -12.27
N LEU A 7 -4.58 -16.23 -11.45
CA LEU A 7 -5.07 -15.29 -10.44
C LEU A 7 -3.99 -15.00 -9.40
N LEU A 8 -3.37 -16.03 -8.82
CA LEU A 8 -2.31 -15.86 -7.83
C LEU A 8 -1.11 -15.12 -8.41
N LYS A 9 -0.65 -15.48 -9.62
CA LYS A 9 0.46 -14.76 -10.28
C LYS A 9 0.12 -13.29 -10.54
N GLY A 10 -1.11 -13.02 -10.96
CA GLY A 10 -1.60 -11.67 -11.19
C GLY A 10 -1.66 -10.84 -9.92
N PHE A 11 -2.16 -11.43 -8.83
CA PHE A 11 -2.19 -10.83 -7.51
C PHE A 11 -0.77 -10.51 -7.00
N LYS A 12 0.15 -11.49 -7.04
CA LYS A 12 1.55 -11.30 -6.62
C LYS A 12 2.19 -10.14 -7.36
N LYS A 13 1.94 -10.03 -8.67
CA LYS A 13 2.43 -8.91 -9.49
C LYS A 13 1.91 -7.55 -9.01
N ILE A 14 0.64 -7.44 -8.61
CA ILE A 14 0.07 -6.20 -8.05
C ILE A 14 0.75 -5.84 -6.73
N ILE A 15 0.92 -6.82 -5.85
CA ILE A 15 1.60 -6.65 -4.56
C ILE A 15 3.05 -6.21 -4.77
N ASP A 16 3.81 -6.90 -5.61
CA ASP A 16 5.22 -6.58 -5.89
C ASP A 16 5.40 -5.20 -6.53
N GLN A 17 4.47 -4.78 -7.39
CA GLN A 17 4.53 -3.48 -8.06
C GLN A 17 4.00 -2.33 -7.20
N ARG A 18 3.40 -2.62 -6.04
CA ARG A 18 2.76 -1.63 -5.16
C ARG A 18 1.65 -0.83 -5.84
N ASN A 19 1.04 -1.39 -6.88
CA ASN A 19 0.00 -0.72 -7.65
C ASN A 19 -0.82 -1.69 -8.51
N LEU A 20 -2.00 -1.24 -8.92
CA LEU A 20 -2.97 -2.05 -9.65
C LEU A 20 -2.84 -1.95 -11.18
N SER A 21 -1.76 -1.37 -11.73
CA SER A 21 -1.63 -1.13 -13.17
C SER A 21 -1.73 -2.42 -13.98
N SER A 22 -1.17 -3.50 -13.46
CA SER A 22 -1.17 -4.83 -14.08
C SER A 22 -2.46 -5.62 -13.92
N MET A 23 -3.45 -5.10 -13.19
CA MET A 23 -4.75 -5.75 -13.03
C MET A 23 -5.50 -5.80 -14.35
N ASN A 24 -6.02 -6.97 -14.69
CA ASN A 24 -6.89 -7.20 -15.84
C ASN A 24 -8.33 -7.45 -15.37
N LEU A 25 -9.26 -7.56 -16.33
CA LEU A 25 -10.67 -7.82 -16.03
C LEU A 25 -10.87 -9.11 -15.22
N PHE A 26 -10.04 -10.13 -15.47
CA PHE A 26 -10.13 -11.41 -14.78
C PHE A 26 -9.86 -11.31 -13.27
N LEU A 27 -8.77 -10.64 -12.87
CA LEU A 27 -8.48 -10.35 -11.46
C LEU A 27 -9.54 -9.45 -10.82
N TYR A 28 -9.98 -8.42 -11.55
CA TYR A 28 -11.02 -7.51 -11.08
C TYR A 28 -12.32 -8.24 -10.75
N THR A 29 -12.80 -9.10 -11.66
CA THR A 29 -13.99 -9.91 -11.44
C THR A 29 -13.81 -10.84 -10.25
N PHE A 30 -12.62 -11.43 -10.10
CA PHE A 30 -12.33 -12.29 -8.95
C PHE A 30 -12.39 -11.52 -7.63
N PHE A 31 -11.75 -10.35 -7.54
CA PHE A 31 -11.72 -9.56 -6.30
C PHE A 31 -13.12 -9.08 -5.89
N THR A 32 -13.93 -8.66 -6.86
CA THR A 32 -15.29 -8.16 -6.59
C THR A 32 -16.29 -9.28 -6.28
N SER A 33 -16.09 -10.48 -6.84
CA SER A 33 -17.02 -11.60 -6.66
C SER A 33 -16.65 -12.52 -5.49
N HIS A 34 -15.35 -12.72 -5.24
CA HIS A 34 -14.85 -13.70 -4.27
C HIS A 34 -14.07 -13.09 -3.12
N CYS A 35 -13.51 -11.89 -3.29
CA CYS A 35 -12.80 -11.18 -2.23
C CYS A 35 -13.62 -10.03 -1.62
N SER A 36 -14.92 -9.92 -1.94
CA SER A 36 -15.83 -8.93 -1.35
C SER A 36 -15.38 -7.46 -1.49
N PHE A 37 -14.59 -7.14 -2.51
CA PHE A 37 -14.28 -5.75 -2.81
C PHE A 37 -15.49 -5.04 -3.44
N ILE A 38 -15.64 -3.76 -3.13
CA ILE A 38 -16.58 -2.88 -3.83
C ILE A 38 -16.13 -2.72 -5.28
N ALA A 39 -17.06 -2.88 -6.23
CA ALA A 39 -16.72 -2.92 -7.65
C ALA A 39 -16.24 -1.58 -8.25
N HIS A 40 -16.52 -0.45 -7.59
CA HIS A 40 -16.21 0.90 -8.09
C HIS A 40 -16.57 1.12 -9.56
N TYR A 41 -17.80 0.73 -9.95
CA TYR A 41 -18.38 0.79 -11.29
C TYR A 41 -17.71 -0.11 -12.35
N ASN A 42 -16.39 -0.06 -12.51
CA ASN A 42 -15.63 -0.90 -13.43
C ASN A 42 -14.14 -1.03 -13.00
N VAL A 43 -13.35 -1.81 -13.75
CA VAL A 43 -11.91 -2.01 -13.48
C VAL A 43 -11.09 -0.71 -13.43
N TYR A 44 -11.46 0.32 -14.21
CA TYR A 44 -10.75 1.61 -14.20
C TYR A 44 -11.07 2.40 -12.93
N GLY A 45 -12.34 2.44 -12.52
CA GLY A 45 -12.75 3.06 -11.26
C GLY A 45 -12.11 2.37 -10.05
N PHE A 46 -12.03 1.04 -10.09
CA PHE A 46 -11.34 0.24 -9.08
C PHE A 46 -9.85 0.57 -8.97
N LYS A 47 -9.14 0.58 -10.11
CA LYS A 47 -7.73 0.97 -10.18
C LYS A 47 -7.49 2.38 -9.67
N ALA A 48 -8.37 3.32 -10.04
CA ALA A 48 -8.25 4.71 -9.63
C ALA A 48 -8.46 4.86 -8.11
N HIS A 49 -9.47 4.19 -7.55
CA HIS A 49 -9.79 4.26 -6.13
C HIS A 49 -8.62 3.78 -5.26
N TYR A 50 -8.00 2.65 -5.60
CA TYR A 50 -6.89 2.05 -4.86
C TYR A 50 -5.50 2.45 -5.42
N SER A 51 -5.39 3.61 -6.07
CA SER A 51 -4.10 4.11 -6.60
C SER A 51 -3.34 4.94 -5.57
N GLY A 52 -2.02 5.07 -5.75
CA GLY A 52 -1.17 5.87 -4.86
C GLY A 52 -1.24 5.35 -3.41
N HIS A 53 -1.40 6.25 -2.45
CA HIS A 53 -1.44 5.89 -1.03
C HIS A 53 -2.63 4.97 -0.66
N ASN A 54 -3.74 5.05 -1.42
CA ASN A 54 -4.90 4.18 -1.22
C ASN A 54 -4.62 2.71 -1.60
N PHE A 55 -3.46 2.41 -2.17
CA PHE A 55 -2.99 1.04 -2.31
C PHE A 55 -2.89 0.32 -0.94
N LEU A 56 -2.61 1.07 0.13
CA LEU A 56 -2.56 0.51 1.48
C LEU A 56 -3.93 0.01 1.95
N GLU A 57 -5.02 0.66 1.56
CA GLU A 57 -6.38 0.18 1.85
C GLU A 57 -6.67 -1.14 1.11
N PHE A 58 -6.22 -1.26 -0.14
CA PHE A 58 -6.30 -2.52 -0.89
C PHE A 58 -5.50 -3.64 -0.21
N LEU A 59 -4.27 -3.35 0.24
CA LEU A 59 -3.42 -4.30 0.96
C LEU A 59 -4.09 -4.74 2.27
N GLN A 60 -4.62 -3.80 3.03
CA GLN A 60 -5.25 -4.05 4.32
C GLN A 60 -6.42 -5.03 4.22
N HIS A 61 -7.17 -4.99 3.12
CA HIS A 61 -8.27 -5.92 2.87
C HIS A 61 -7.83 -7.40 2.83
N PHE A 62 -6.56 -7.66 2.49
CA PHE A 62 -5.97 -9.01 2.53
C PHE A 62 -5.24 -9.29 3.83
N THR A 63 -4.56 -8.31 4.43
CA THR A 63 -3.78 -8.54 5.67
C THR A 63 -4.65 -8.58 6.92
N ASN A 64 -5.77 -7.87 6.90
CA ASN A 64 -6.85 -7.92 7.89
C ASN A 64 -8.18 -8.32 7.23
N PRO A 65 -8.28 -9.57 6.74
CA PRO A 65 -9.42 -10.02 5.95
C PRO A 65 -10.68 -10.06 6.81
N PRO A 66 -11.83 -9.55 6.34
CA PRO A 66 -13.10 -9.74 7.03
C PRO A 66 -13.40 -11.23 7.23
N TYR A 67 -13.95 -11.56 8.40
CA TYR A 67 -14.23 -12.93 8.84
C TYR A 67 -15.09 -13.74 7.84
N TYR A 68 -15.90 -13.05 7.02
CA TYR A 68 -16.80 -13.69 6.07
C TYR A 68 -16.15 -14.13 4.75
N LEU A 69 -14.87 -13.79 4.50
CA LEU A 69 -14.16 -14.23 3.28
C LEU A 69 -14.00 -15.75 3.17
N PHE A 70 -14.12 -16.46 4.28
CA PHE A 70 -13.85 -17.90 4.38
C PHE A 70 -15.12 -18.76 4.44
N PHE A 71 -16.32 -18.19 4.38
CA PHE A 71 -17.55 -18.99 4.42
C PHE A 71 -17.94 -19.50 3.03
N ASN A 72 -18.05 -20.83 2.89
CA ASN A 72 -18.58 -21.52 1.70
C ASN A 72 -17.99 -21.04 0.37
N ASN A 73 -16.67 -20.87 0.30
CA ASN A 73 -15.99 -20.40 -0.90
C ASN A 73 -15.10 -21.49 -1.48
N ASP A 74 -15.44 -22.00 -2.66
CA ASP A 74 -14.63 -22.99 -3.39
C ASP A 74 -13.23 -22.45 -3.78
N GLN A 75 -12.98 -21.16 -3.55
CA GLN A 75 -11.70 -20.48 -3.77
C GLN A 75 -10.92 -20.23 -2.48
N GLU A 76 -11.29 -20.87 -1.37
CA GLU A 76 -10.69 -20.64 -0.05
C GLU A 76 -9.15 -20.79 -0.05
N ASP A 77 -8.63 -21.88 -0.62
CA ASP A 77 -7.18 -22.14 -0.67
C ASP A 77 -6.44 -21.04 -1.44
N LEU A 78 -6.99 -20.61 -2.57
CA LEU A 78 -6.42 -19.54 -3.38
C LEU A 78 -6.43 -18.20 -2.62
N ILE A 79 -7.50 -17.90 -1.90
CA ILE A 79 -7.61 -16.68 -1.09
C ILE A 79 -6.62 -16.73 0.08
N ARG A 80 -6.45 -17.88 0.73
CA ARG A 80 -5.42 -18.09 1.76
C ARG A 80 -4.03 -17.82 1.22
N ASP A 81 -3.68 -18.35 0.05
CA ASP A 81 -2.39 -18.11 -0.61
C ASP A 81 -2.16 -16.61 -0.90
N MET A 82 -3.20 -15.88 -1.30
CA MET A 82 -3.12 -14.43 -1.50
C MET A 82 -2.89 -13.68 -0.18
N ILE A 83 -3.62 -14.05 0.87
CA ILE A 83 -3.52 -13.44 2.20
C ILE A 83 -2.12 -13.66 2.79
N ASP A 84 -1.62 -14.90 2.74
CA ASP A 84 -0.31 -15.24 3.28
C ASP A 84 0.79 -14.46 2.56
N TYR A 85 0.70 -14.35 1.23
CA TYR A 85 1.63 -13.56 0.46
C TYR A 85 1.54 -12.05 0.77
N ALA A 86 0.34 -11.50 0.95
CA ALA A 86 0.16 -10.11 1.33
C ALA A 86 0.79 -9.80 2.68
N LYS A 87 0.56 -10.66 3.68
CA LYS A 87 1.12 -10.55 5.03
C LYS A 87 2.64 -10.65 5.03
N GLU A 88 3.20 -11.54 4.21
CA GLU A 88 4.65 -11.64 4.04
C GLU A 88 5.27 -10.32 3.56
N LYS A 89 4.57 -9.56 2.70
CA LYS A 89 5.07 -8.31 2.12
C LYS A 89 4.67 -7.05 2.90
N GLU A 90 3.69 -7.14 3.80
CA GLU A 90 3.04 -6.00 4.44
C GLU A 90 4.03 -5.01 5.07
N SER A 91 4.90 -5.48 5.97
CA SER A 91 5.84 -4.61 6.69
C SER A 91 6.77 -3.83 5.75
N ALA A 92 7.24 -4.47 4.67
CA ALA A 92 8.09 -3.82 3.68
C ALA A 92 7.32 -2.76 2.90
N ILE A 93 6.08 -3.07 2.50
CA ILE A 93 5.20 -2.13 1.78
C ILE A 93 4.90 -0.90 2.64
N LEU A 94 4.48 -1.10 3.90
CA LEU A 94 4.17 0.00 4.81
C LEU A 94 5.39 0.92 4.99
N PHE A 95 6.57 0.34 5.22
CA PHE A 95 7.81 1.09 5.34
C PHE A 95 8.15 1.90 4.07
N GLU A 96 7.96 1.33 2.88
CA GLU A 96 8.19 2.04 1.61
C GLU A 96 7.26 3.27 1.47
N PHE A 97 5.97 3.11 1.77
CA PHE A 97 4.99 4.19 1.65
C PHE A 97 5.20 5.31 2.68
N GLU A 98 5.52 4.96 3.92
CA GLU A 98 5.88 5.93 4.97
C GLU A 98 7.11 6.76 4.57
N ASN A 99 8.16 6.09 4.06
CA ASN A 99 9.38 6.76 3.64
C ASN A 99 9.20 7.58 2.36
N GLN A 100 8.33 7.19 1.43
CA GLN A 100 8.01 8.03 0.26
C GLN A 100 7.41 9.37 0.68
N GLY A 101 6.50 9.35 1.66
CA GLY A 101 5.94 10.57 2.24
C GLY A 101 7.00 11.43 2.93
N LEU A 102 7.87 10.81 3.72
CA LEU A 102 8.96 11.50 4.42
C LEU A 102 9.99 12.11 3.45
N ASN A 103 10.42 11.35 2.46
CA ASN A 103 11.38 11.80 1.45
C ASN A 103 10.83 12.95 0.61
N SER A 104 9.53 12.93 0.29
CA SER A 104 8.88 14.04 -0.40
C SER A 104 8.90 15.32 0.45
N LYS A 105 8.57 15.22 1.74
CA LYS A 105 8.64 16.34 2.69
C LYS A 105 10.08 16.86 2.86
N LEU A 106 11.05 15.97 2.99
CA LEU A 106 12.47 16.32 3.09
C LEU A 106 12.95 17.07 1.85
N LYS A 107 12.53 16.64 0.65
CA LYS A 107 12.86 17.31 -0.60
C LYS A 107 12.26 18.72 -0.68
N MET A 108 11.02 18.90 -0.23
CA MET A 108 10.39 20.23 -0.15
C MET A 108 11.12 21.14 0.84
N LEU A 109 11.51 20.62 2.01
CA LEU A 109 12.31 21.35 3.00
C LEU A 109 13.66 21.79 2.42
N GLN A 110 14.37 20.90 1.74
CA GLN A 110 15.64 21.20 1.09
C GLN A 110 15.49 22.28 0.01
N GLN A 111 14.42 22.21 -0.78
CA GLN A 111 14.14 23.22 -1.80
C GLN A 111 13.87 24.59 -1.17
N LEU A 112 13.01 24.66 -0.15
CA LEU A 112 12.70 25.92 0.53
C LEU A 112 13.93 26.53 1.21
N ALA A 113 14.75 25.70 1.88
CA ALA A 113 15.99 26.15 2.48
C ALA A 113 16.93 26.73 1.41
N SER A 114 17.09 26.05 0.28
CA SER A 114 17.90 26.54 -0.84
C SER A 114 17.39 27.86 -1.41
N GLU A 115 16.07 28.03 -1.55
CA GLU A 115 15.46 29.30 -2.02
C GLU A 115 15.74 30.46 -1.06
N LEU A 116 15.81 30.18 0.24
CA LEU A 116 16.13 31.14 1.29
C LEU A 116 17.65 31.29 1.55
N GLY A 117 18.51 30.59 0.80
CA GLY A 117 19.96 30.66 0.94
C GLY A 117 20.55 29.85 2.10
N TYR A 118 19.78 28.92 2.68
CA TYR A 118 20.21 28.00 3.72
C TYR A 118 20.57 26.62 3.16
N ASP A 119 21.57 25.97 3.77
CA ASP A 119 21.96 24.58 3.46
C ASP A 119 21.55 23.64 4.60
N ILE A 120 20.81 22.57 4.29
CA ILE A 120 20.39 21.56 5.27
C ILE A 120 21.46 20.48 5.37
N LYS A 121 22.23 20.48 6.46
CA LYS A 121 23.20 19.42 6.74
C LYS A 121 22.64 18.38 7.71
N PRO A 122 22.68 17.07 7.38
CA PRO A 122 22.33 16.04 8.35
C PRO A 122 23.30 16.09 9.53
N ASN A 123 22.76 16.33 10.72
CA ASN A 123 23.56 16.39 11.93
C ASN A 123 24.01 14.98 12.33
N LYS A 124 25.28 14.64 12.12
CA LYS A 124 25.86 13.33 12.46
C LYS A 124 25.85 13.02 13.97
N ASN A 125 25.62 14.01 14.84
CA ASN A 125 25.76 13.90 16.29
C ASN A 125 24.45 14.09 17.07
N ARG A 126 23.29 14.21 16.41
CA ARG A 126 22.01 14.19 17.10
C ARG A 126 20.98 13.43 16.28
N ALA A 127 20.70 12.20 16.69
CA ALA A 127 19.33 11.73 16.63
C ALA A 127 18.54 12.68 17.54
N ILE A 128 18.04 13.79 17.00
CA ILE A 128 17.05 14.59 17.72
C ILE A 128 15.79 13.74 17.64
N PRO A 129 15.33 13.13 18.74
CA PRO A 129 14.07 12.43 18.69
C PRO A 129 12.98 13.48 18.39
N LEU A 130 12.45 13.40 17.17
CA LEU A 130 11.30 14.21 16.76
C LEU A 130 10.11 13.66 17.53
N PHE A 131 9.65 14.40 18.54
CA PHE A 131 8.37 14.14 19.17
C PHE A 131 7.36 15.14 18.62
N ILE A 132 6.19 14.63 18.24
CA ILE A 132 5.04 15.46 17.88
C ILE A 132 4.38 15.87 19.20
N ASP A 133 4.30 17.17 19.47
CA ASP A 133 3.58 17.65 20.64
C ASP A 133 2.06 17.43 20.48
N SER A 134 1.29 17.58 21.56
CA SER A 134 -0.17 17.39 21.53
C SER A 134 -0.92 18.33 20.58
N ASN A 135 -0.23 19.35 20.03
CA ASN A 135 -0.79 20.37 19.16
C ASN A 135 -0.30 20.23 17.70
N GLY A 136 0.43 19.15 17.38
CA GLY A 136 0.91 18.86 16.03
C GLY A 136 2.08 19.73 15.58
N GLN A 137 2.73 20.47 16.47
CA GLN A 137 3.94 21.22 16.16
C GLN A 137 5.19 20.35 16.36
N PHE A 138 6.15 20.51 15.46
CA PHE A 138 7.47 19.94 15.62
C PHE A 138 8.27 20.83 16.57
N ALA A 139 8.44 20.39 17.82
CA ALA A 139 9.35 21.02 18.75
C ALA A 139 10.76 20.42 18.58
N LEU A 140 11.76 21.29 18.46
CA LEU A 140 13.17 20.92 18.52
C LEU A 140 13.65 21.12 19.96
N LEU A 141 14.21 20.08 20.59
CA LEU A 141 14.93 20.17 21.87
C LEU A 141 16.37 20.66 21.64
#